data_AF-A0A1F4BEH1-F1
#
_entry.id   AF-A0A1F4BEH1-F1
#
_cell.length_a   1.000
_cell.length_b   1.000
_cell.length_c   1.000
_cell.angle_alpha   90.00
_cell.angle_beta   90.00
_cell.angle_gamma   90.00
#
_symmetry.space_group_name_H-M   'P 1'
#
loop_
_entity.id
_entity.type
_entity.pdbx_description
1 polymer ?
#
loop_
_entity_poly.entity_id
_entity_poly.type
_entity_poly.pdbx_seq_one_letter_code
_entity_poly.pdbx_strand_id
1 'polypeptide(L)'
;MGLALAMPAQAGDRPDPFAQLDSLLNPKVLLQGVVREEDVALLFAHLRAALLAASEEREAPLPDELNRRAEAIGAELRMRGTLTGLLFLTAFEAAARQAVLEALAEPAPAAR
;
A
#
# COMPACT_ATOMS: atom_id res chain seq x y z
N MET A 1 -50.75 25.68 16.50
CA MET A 1 -50.47 24.83 15.32
C MET A 1 -49.02 25.04 14.94
N GLY A 2 -48.14 24.12 15.37
CA GLY A 2 -46.69 24.21 15.13
C GLY A 2 -46.32 23.41 13.89
N LEU A 3 -45.81 24.09 12.87
CA LEU A 3 -45.22 23.47 11.68
C LEU A 3 -43.88 22.84 12.07
N ALA A 4 -43.86 21.52 12.22
CA ALA A 4 -42.62 20.76 12.32
C ALA A 4 -41.94 20.74 10.95
N LEU A 5 -40.77 21.40 10.87
CA LEU A 5 -39.90 21.38 9.70
C LEU A 5 -39.37 19.96 9.51
N ALA A 6 -39.91 19.25 8.52
CA ALA A 6 -39.31 18.03 8.00
C ALA A 6 -38.01 18.40 7.29
N MET A 7 -36.86 18.24 7.97
CA MET A 7 -35.57 18.27 7.30
C MET A 7 -35.37 16.93 6.58
N PRO A 8 -34.99 16.94 5.30
CA PRO A 8 -34.64 15.72 4.60
C PRO A 8 -33.37 15.16 5.24
N ALA A 9 -33.44 13.93 5.75
CA ALA A 9 -32.26 13.15 6.09
C ALA A 9 -31.48 12.92 4.79
N GLN A 10 -30.46 13.74 4.55
CA GLN A 10 -29.45 13.47 3.55
C GLN A 10 -28.71 12.21 4.00
N ALA A 11 -29.16 11.04 3.54
CA ALA A 11 -28.33 9.84 3.46
C ALA A 11 -27.28 10.11 2.37
N GLY A 12 -26.33 11.00 2.68
CA GLY A 12 -25.19 11.22 1.83
C GLY A 12 -24.37 9.94 1.85
N ASP A 13 -24.09 9.39 0.67
CA ASP A 13 -23.00 8.43 0.46
C ASP A 13 -21.80 8.93 1.25
N ARG A 14 -21.52 8.29 2.40
CA ARG A 14 -20.32 8.60 3.13
C ARG A 14 -19.16 8.13 2.26
N PRO A 15 -18.20 9.02 1.94
CA PRO A 15 -17.02 8.59 1.21
C PRO A 15 -16.35 7.48 2.03
N ASP A 16 -16.23 6.30 1.44
CA ASP A 16 -15.52 5.18 2.05
C ASP A 16 -14.06 5.62 2.28
N PRO A 17 -13.61 5.71 3.55
CA PRO A 17 -12.24 6.11 3.87
C PRO A 17 -11.20 5.12 3.33
N PHE A 18 -11.61 3.91 2.93
CA PHE A 18 -10.75 2.88 2.37
C PHE A 18 -10.70 2.88 0.83
N ALA A 19 -11.62 3.57 0.14
CA ALA A 19 -11.66 3.57 -1.33
C ALA A 19 -10.37 4.12 -1.98
N GLN A 20 -9.69 5.06 -1.31
CA GLN A 20 -8.39 5.58 -1.79
C GLN A 20 -7.21 4.65 -1.48
N LEU A 21 -7.35 3.78 -0.47
CA LEU A 21 -6.32 2.83 -0.06
C LEU A 21 -6.20 1.65 -1.04
N ASP A 22 -7.29 1.18 -1.61
CA ASP A 22 -7.28 0.07 -2.59
C ASP A 22 -6.38 0.37 -3.80
N SER A 23 -6.37 1.62 -4.26
CA SER A 23 -5.47 2.08 -5.32
C SER A 23 -3.99 2.03 -4.91
N LEU A 24 -3.69 2.35 -3.65
CA LEU A 24 -2.32 2.45 -3.12
C LEU A 24 -1.76 1.09 -2.71
N LEU A 25 -2.64 0.13 -2.39
CA LEU A 25 -2.30 -1.26 -2.06
C LEU A 25 -2.10 -2.13 -3.31
N ASN A 26 -2.39 -1.61 -4.50
CA ASN A 26 -2.16 -2.33 -5.74
C ASN A 26 -0.66 -2.65 -5.90
N PRO A 27 -0.25 -3.94 -5.97
CA PRO A 27 1.14 -4.32 -6.12
C PRO A 27 1.80 -3.69 -7.34
N LYS A 28 1.05 -3.49 -8.44
CA LYS A 28 1.54 -2.83 -9.64
C LYS A 28 1.96 -1.39 -9.36
N VAL A 29 1.19 -0.66 -8.55
CA VAL A 29 1.49 0.74 -8.17
C VAL A 29 2.68 0.80 -7.23
N LEU A 30 2.76 -0.12 -6.26
CA LEU A 30 3.89 -0.20 -5.32
C LEU A 30 5.21 -0.50 -6.04
N LEU A 31 5.19 -1.41 -7.01
CA LEU A 31 6.35 -1.83 -7.79
C LEU A 31 6.69 -0.88 -8.95
N GLN A 32 5.77 0.01 -9.34
CA GLN A 32 5.97 0.89 -10.49
C GLN A 32 7.17 1.82 -10.27
N GLY A 33 8.13 1.74 -11.21
CA GLY A 33 9.34 2.56 -11.18
C GLY A 33 10.39 2.13 -10.14
N VAL A 34 10.12 1.08 -9.36
CA VAL A 34 11.12 0.52 -8.41
C VAL A 34 12.12 -0.34 -9.16
N VAL A 35 11.61 -1.26 -10.00
CA VAL A 35 12.42 -2.12 -10.86
C VAL A 35 12.46 -1.53 -12.26
N ARG A 36 13.65 -1.35 -12.80
CA ARG A 36 13.90 -0.80 -14.14
C ARG A 36 14.32 -1.92 -15.09
N GLU A 37 14.18 -1.69 -16.40
CA GLU A 37 14.60 -2.66 -17.42
C GLU A 37 16.10 -3.00 -17.31
N GLU A 38 16.92 -1.99 -16.99
CA GLU A 38 18.35 -2.15 -16.71
C GLU A 38 18.64 -3.13 -15.56
N ASP A 39 17.80 -3.18 -14.52
CA ASP A 39 17.96 -4.12 -13.40
C ASP A 39 17.75 -5.57 -13.86
N VAL A 40 16.78 -5.78 -14.75
CA VAL A 40 16.51 -7.08 -15.37
C VAL A 40 17.67 -7.47 -16.29
N ALA A 41 18.14 -6.55 -17.13
CA ALA A 41 19.29 -6.78 -17.99
C ALA A 41 20.53 -7.17 -17.19
N LEU A 42 20.77 -6.50 -16.06
CA LEU A 42 21.90 -6.76 -15.17
C LEU A 42 21.81 -8.14 -14.52
N LEU A 43 20.62 -8.55 -14.07
CA LEU A 43 20.37 -9.90 -13.55
C LEU A 43 20.69 -10.96 -14.59
N PHE A 44 20.16 -10.82 -15.81
CA PHE A 44 20.41 -11.79 -16.88
C PHE A 44 21.87 -11.79 -17.35
N ALA A 45 22.55 -10.65 -17.33
CA ALA A 45 23.98 -10.59 -17.60
C ALA A 45 24.77 -11.41 -16.57
N HIS A 46 24.46 -11.27 -15.29
CA HIS A 46 25.09 -12.06 -14.23
C HIS A 46 24.78 -13.55 -14.37
N LEU A 47 23.52 -13.93 -14.64
CA LEU A 47 23.15 -15.34 -14.83
C LEU A 47 23.92 -15.99 -15.99
N ARG A 48 24.08 -15.28 -17.12
CA ARG A 48 24.90 -15.76 -18.25
C ARG A 48 26.37 -15.92 -17.85
N ALA A 49 26.93 -14.94 -17.14
CA ALA A 49 28.30 -15.00 -16.67
C ALA A 49 28.53 -16.16 -15.68
N ALA A 50 27.57 -16.40 -14.78
CA ALA A 50 27.62 -17.50 -13.83
C ALA A 50 27.53 -18.87 -14.52
N LEU A 51 26.64 -19.01 -15.51
CA LEU A 51 26.55 -20.24 -16.31
C LEU A 51 27.84 -20.51 -17.09
N LEU A 52 28.45 -19.47 -17.68
CA LEU A 52 29.72 -19.60 -18.37
C LEU A 52 30.86 -20.00 -17.41
N ALA A 53 30.97 -19.33 -16.27
CA ALA A 53 31.98 -19.66 -15.25
C ALA A 53 31.83 -21.11 -14.76
N ALA A 54 30.59 -21.54 -14.47
CA ALA A 54 30.29 -22.90 -14.07
C ALA A 54 30.70 -23.93 -15.13
N SER A 55 30.50 -23.62 -16.42
CA SER A 55 30.95 -24.50 -17.52
C SER A 55 32.46 -24.65 -17.63
N GLU A 56 33.21 -23.70 -17.07
CA GLU A 56 34.67 -23.69 -17.04
C GLU A 56 35.23 -24.16 -15.68
N GLU A 57 34.38 -24.68 -14.78
CA GLU A 57 34.73 -25.03 -13.39
C GLU A 57 35.34 -23.85 -12.60
N ARG A 58 34.97 -22.62 -12.97
CA ARG A 58 35.39 -21.38 -12.31
C ARG A 58 34.25 -20.77 -11.52
N GLU A 59 34.61 -19.94 -10.56
CA GLU A 59 33.65 -19.17 -9.79
C GLU A 59 33.11 -17.98 -10.61
N ALA A 60 31.82 -17.69 -10.43
CA ALA A 60 31.17 -16.57 -11.10
C ALA A 60 31.72 -15.23 -10.57
N PRO A 61 31.82 -14.19 -11.42
CA PRO A 61 32.21 -12.87 -10.97
C PRO A 61 31.20 -12.31 -9.96
N LEU A 62 31.70 -11.62 -8.93
CA LEU A 62 30.89 -11.00 -7.88
C LEU A 62 29.91 -9.98 -8.49
N PRO A 63 28.61 -10.06 -8.17
CA PRO A 63 27.60 -9.21 -8.78
C PRO A 63 27.43 -7.89 -8.01
N ASP A 64 28.49 -7.12 -7.81
CA ASP A 64 28.50 -5.92 -6.95
C ASP A 64 27.45 -4.89 -7.37
N GLU A 65 27.26 -4.67 -8.67
CA GLU A 65 26.21 -3.79 -9.17
C GLU A 65 24.81 -4.35 -8.89
N LEU A 66 24.61 -5.66 -9.02
CA LEU A 66 23.31 -6.28 -8.76
C LEU A 66 22.96 -6.18 -7.28
N ASN A 67 23.95 -6.38 -6.40
CA ASN A 67 23.79 -6.23 -4.96
C ASN A 67 23.41 -4.79 -4.60
N ARG A 68 24.13 -3.79 -5.15
CA ARG A 68 23.78 -2.38 -4.94
C ARG A 68 22.37 -2.04 -5.42
N ARG A 69 21.97 -2.55 -6.58
CA ARG A 69 20.61 -2.36 -7.13
C ARG A 69 19.56 -3.06 -6.27
N ALA A 70 19.81 -4.28 -5.81
CA ALA A 70 18.93 -5.01 -4.91
C ALA A 70 18.72 -4.27 -3.57
N GLU A 71 19.78 -3.71 -3.00
CA GLU A 71 19.70 -2.88 -1.79
C GLU A 71 18.85 -1.62 -2.02
N ALA A 72 19.07 -0.91 -3.13
CA ALA A 72 18.32 0.29 -3.48
C ALA A 72 16.82 -0.01 -3.69
N ILE A 73 16.50 -1.08 -4.43
CA ILE A 73 15.14 -1.59 -4.62
C ILE A 73 14.50 -1.91 -3.25
N GLY A 74 15.23 -2.63 -2.40
CA GLY A 74 14.74 -3.01 -1.08
C GLY A 74 14.54 -1.83 -0.13
N ALA A 75 15.33 -0.76 -0.25
CA ALA A 75 15.16 0.48 0.51
C ALA A 75 13.89 1.23 0.07
N GLU A 76 13.70 1.36 -1.24
CA GLU A 76 12.53 2.02 -1.83
C GLU A 76 11.23 1.31 -1.44
N LEU A 77 11.21 -0.03 -1.55
CA LEU A 77 10.04 -0.82 -1.18
C LEU A 77 9.72 -0.72 0.31
N ARG A 78 10.73 -0.71 1.18
CA ARG A 78 10.54 -0.50 2.62
C ARG A 78 9.91 0.85 2.90
N MET A 79 10.44 1.92 2.32
CA MET A 79 9.90 3.27 2.48
C MET A 79 8.44 3.33 2.01
N ARG A 80 8.14 2.86 0.80
CA ARG A 80 6.77 2.84 0.26
C ARG A 80 5.83 2.02 1.14
N GLY A 81 6.24 0.84 1.55
CA GLY A 81 5.46 -0.02 2.45
C GLY A 81 5.16 0.64 3.79
N THR A 82 6.14 1.33 4.38
CA THR A 82 5.94 2.10 5.62
C THR A 82 4.92 3.22 5.43
N LEU A 83 5.04 4.02 4.35
CA LEU A 83 4.11 5.10 4.07
C LEU A 83 2.67 4.58 3.86
N THR A 84 2.51 3.51 3.08
CA THR A 84 1.21 2.87 2.86
C THR A 84 0.63 2.33 4.18
N GLY A 85 1.45 1.72 5.03
CA GLY A 85 1.03 1.24 6.35
C GLY A 85 0.55 2.37 7.27
N LEU A 86 1.24 3.51 7.29
CA LEU A 86 0.84 4.68 8.08
C LEU A 86 -0.49 5.28 7.58
N LEU A 87 -0.69 5.34 6.27
CA LEU A 87 -1.96 5.79 5.68
C LEU A 87 -3.12 4.87 6.07
N PHE A 88 -2.89 3.55 6.03
CA PHE A 88 -3.87 2.56 6.45
C PHE A 88 -4.26 2.74 7.92
N LEU A 89 -3.28 2.89 8.82
CA LEU A 89 -3.54 3.14 10.24
C LEU A 89 -4.36 4.41 10.46
N THR A 90 -4.09 5.48 9.70
CA THR A 90 -4.82 6.74 9.78
C THR A 90 -6.29 6.57 9.39
N ALA A 91 -6.57 5.82 8.32
CA ALA A 91 -7.94 5.52 7.91
C ALA A 91 -8.69 4.65 8.93
N PHE A 92 -8.01 3.64 9.49
CA PHE A 92 -8.56 2.81 10.57
C PHE A 92 -8.90 3.64 11.81
N GLU A 93 -8.03 4.56 12.20
CA GLU A 93 -8.29 5.45 13.33
C GLU A 93 -9.52 6.33 13.09
N ALA A 94 -9.63 6.93 11.90
CA ALA A 94 -10.78 7.75 11.54
C ALA A 94 -12.09 6.96 11.56
N ALA A 95 -12.09 5.75 10.98
CA ALA A 95 -13.24 4.85 10.97
C ALA A 95 -13.64 4.43 12.39
N ALA A 96 -12.67 4.07 13.24
CA ALA A 96 -12.93 3.70 14.63
C ALA A 96 -13.52 4.87 15.44
N ARG A 97 -12.97 6.08 15.29
CA ARG A 97 -13.50 7.29 15.93
C ARG A 97 -14.94 7.58 15.48
N GLN A 98 -15.21 7.44 14.19
CA GLN A 98 -16.55 7.64 13.64
C GLN A 98 -17.56 6.61 14.18
N ALA A 99 -17.18 5.34 14.28
CA ALA A 99 -18.02 4.29 14.86
C ALA A 99 -18.34 4.57 16.34
N VAL A 100 -17.38 5.07 17.11
CA VAL A 100 -17.60 5.48 18.50
C VAL A 100 -18.58 6.64 18.59
N LEU A 101 -18.45 7.65 17.74
CA LEU A 101 -19.37 8.79 17.70
C LEU A 101 -20.80 8.35 17.39
N GLU A 102 -20.98 7.41 16.46
CA GLU A 102 -22.28 6.87 16.09
C GLU A 102 -22.92 6.05 17.20
N ALA A 103 -22.14 5.19 17.86
CA ALA A 103 -22.62 4.41 19.00
C ALA A 103 -23.07 5.29 20.17
N LEU A 104 -22.45 6.46 20.36
CA LEU A 104 -22.84 7.44 21.38
C LEU A 104 -24.04 8.31 20.96
N ALA A 105 -24.36 8.37 19.67
CA ALA A 105 -25.46 9.18 19.14
C ALA A 105 -26.79 8.41 19.05
N GLU A 106 -26.81 7.09 19.23
CA GLU A 106 -28.03 6.28 19.26
C GLU A 106 -28.86 6.57 20.54
N PRO A 107 -30.07 7.15 20.43
CA PRO A 107 -30.91 7.40 21.59
C PRO A 107 -31.49 6.09 22.14
N ALA A 108 -31.48 5.94 23.47
CA ALA A 108 -32.06 4.78 24.15
C ALA A 108 -33.50 4.54 23.67
N PRO A 109 -33.89 3.28 23.35
CA PRO A 109 -35.24 2.99 22.88
C PRO A 109 -36.23 3.47 23.93
N ALA A 110 -37.16 4.33 23.51
CA ALA A 110 -38.26 4.79 24.35
C ALA A 110 -39.05 3.56 24.81
N ALA A 111 -38.85 3.17 26.07
CA ALA A 111 -39.58 2.09 26.72
C ALA A 111 -41.09 2.38 26.59
N ARG A 112 -41.81 1.47 25.93
CA ARG A 112 -43.28 1.39 25.94
C ARG A 112 -43.74 0.47 27.06
#